data_AF-A0A1I5VIS2-F1
#
_entry.id   AF-A0A1I5VIS2-F1
#
_cell.length_a   1.000
_cell.length_b   1.000
_cell.length_c   1.000
_cell.angle_alpha   90.00
_cell.angle_beta   90.00
_cell.angle_gamma   90.00
#
_symmetry.space_group_name_H-M   'P 1'
#
loop_
_entity.id
_entity.type
_entity.pdbx_description
1 polymer ?
#
loop_
_entity_poly.entity_id
_entity_poly.type
_entity_poly.pdbx_seq_one_letter_code
_entity_poly.pdbx_strand_id
1 'polypeptide(L)'
;MNNGIDHQMDENSESPDIYVAKLNLVGTTLSTLGDALQTIAAGITLQELEKTNNQNPQNQSDQSKEIESMQKQIEQLTRKIDRMERRNK
;
A
#
# COMPACT_ATOMS: atom_id res chain seq x y z
N MET A 1 28.64 -46.55 -31.28
CA MET A 1 28.14 -45.44 -32.11
C MET A 1 27.15 -44.67 -31.26
N ASN A 2 27.44 -43.38 -31.08
CA ASN A 2 26.70 -42.40 -30.29
C ASN A 2 25.30 -42.17 -30.87
N ASN A 3 24.34 -41.75 -30.04
CA ASN A 3 23.36 -40.69 -30.32
C ASN A 3 22.35 -40.60 -29.16
N GLY A 4 22.80 -40.07 -28.02
CA GLY A 4 21.90 -39.49 -27.03
C GLY A 4 21.40 -38.15 -27.57
N ILE A 5 20.13 -38.07 -27.94
CA ILE A 5 19.47 -36.80 -28.27
C ILE A 5 19.01 -36.20 -26.94
N ASP A 6 19.84 -35.33 -26.37
CA ASP A 6 19.45 -34.44 -25.28
C ASP A 6 18.42 -33.44 -25.84
N HIS A 7 17.14 -33.66 -25.51
CA HIS A 7 16.12 -32.64 -25.63
C HIS A 7 16.30 -31.66 -24.45
N GLN A 8 17.13 -30.64 -24.64
CA GLN A 8 17.05 -29.42 -23.82
C GLN A 8 15.76 -28.71 -24.18
N MET A 9 14.68 -29.02 -23.47
CA MET A 9 13.56 -28.11 -23.33
C MET A 9 14.03 -26.99 -22.41
N ASP A 10 14.32 -25.83 -23.00
CA ASP A 10 14.47 -24.56 -22.31
C ASP A 10 13.10 -24.19 -21.72
N GLU A 11 12.74 -24.83 -20.61
CA GLU A 11 11.58 -24.46 -19.81
C GLU A 11 11.95 -23.26 -18.94
N ASN A 12 11.92 -22.09 -19.56
CA ASN A 12 11.76 -20.81 -18.87
C ASN A 12 10.33 -20.66 -18.32
N SER A 13 9.78 -21.74 -17.77
CA SER A 13 8.50 -21.77 -17.08
C SER A 13 8.80 -21.51 -15.62
N GLU A 14 8.55 -20.28 -15.15
CA GLU A 14 8.65 -19.96 -13.73
C GLU A 14 7.94 -21.05 -12.91
N SER A 15 8.65 -21.64 -11.95
CA SER A 15 8.09 -22.66 -11.07
C SER A 15 6.80 -22.10 -10.44
N PRO A 16 5.74 -22.93 -10.27
CA PRO A 16 4.55 -22.56 -9.51
C PRO A 16 4.86 -21.85 -8.18
N ASP A 17 5.98 -22.17 -7.54
CA ASP A 17 6.46 -21.53 -6.31
C ASP A 17 6.75 -20.02 -6.48
N ILE A 18 7.34 -19.62 -7.61
CA ILE A 18 7.63 -18.22 -7.93
C ILE A 18 6.33 -17.44 -8.12
N TYR A 19 5.32 -18.06 -8.75
CA TYR A 19 4.01 -17.44 -8.92
C TYR A 19 3.30 -17.24 -7.57
N VAL A 20 3.30 -18.26 -6.71
CA VAL A 20 2.76 -18.16 -5.35
C VAL A 20 3.47 -17.08 -4.54
N ALA A 21 4.80 -17.00 -4.62
CA ALA A 21 5.58 -15.98 -3.93
C ALA A 21 5.23 -14.56 -4.40
N LYS A 22 5.08 -14.34 -5.71
CA LYS A 22 4.64 -13.04 -6.27
C LYS A 22 3.22 -12.68 -5.82
N LEU A 23 2.29 -13.64 -5.86
CA LEU A 23 0.92 -13.43 -5.40
C LEU A 23 0.87 -13.08 -3.90
N ASN A 24 1.68 -13.77 -3.09
CA ASN A 24 1.79 -13.51 -1.65
C ASN A 24 2.37 -12.12 -1.37
N LEU A 25 3.38 -11.68 -2.14
CA LEU A 25 3.94 -10.33 -2.04
C LEU A 25 2.88 -9.27 -2.32
N VAL A 26 2.09 -9.44 -3.39
CA VAL A 26 0.99 -8.51 -3.72
C VAL A 26 -0.08 -8.51 -2.63
N GLY A 27 -0.52 -9.68 -2.17
CA GLY A 27 -1.53 -9.81 -1.12
C GLY A 27 -1.09 -9.17 0.20
N THR A 28 0.17 -9.40 0.60
CA THR A 28 0.75 -8.80 1.81
C THR A 28 0.87 -7.29 1.70
N THR A 29 1.25 -6.78 0.52
CA THR A 29 1.35 -5.34 0.27
C THR A 29 -0.03 -4.68 0.35
N LEU A 30 -1.06 -5.30 -0.23
CA LEU A 30 -2.45 -4.81 -0.15
C LEU A 30 -2.99 -4.84 1.29
N SER A 31 -2.72 -5.91 2.04
CA SER A 31 -3.09 -5.98 3.47
C SER A 31 -2.43 -4.86 4.27
N THR A 32 -1.12 -4.67 4.09
CA THR A 32 -0.35 -3.61 4.77
C THR A 32 -0.90 -2.22 4.44
N LEU A 33 -1.31 -1.98 3.19
CA LEU A 33 -1.96 -0.73 2.80
C LEU A 33 -3.31 -0.55 3.51
N GLY A 34 -4.12 -1.62 3.60
CA GLY A 34 -5.37 -1.62 4.35
C GLY A 34 -5.16 -1.27 5.83
N ASP A 35 -4.16 -1.88 6.47
CA ASP A 35 -3.81 -1.62 7.86
C ASP A 35 -3.33 -0.17 8.08
N ALA A 36 -2.57 0.37 7.12
CA ALA A 36 -2.14 1.77 7.16
C ALA A 36 -3.33 2.74 7.06
N LEU A 37 -4.29 2.47 6.17
CA LEU A 37 -5.51 3.27 6.05
C LEU A 37 -6.37 3.19 7.32
N GLN A 38 -6.52 2.00 7.91
CA GLN A 38 -7.21 1.82 9.19
C GLN A 38 -6.52 2.59 10.32
N THR A 39 -5.18 2.60 10.36
CA THR A 39 -4.40 3.37 11.34
C THR A 39 -4.68 4.86 11.23
N ILE A 40 -4.72 5.41 10.01
CA ILE A 40 -5.06 6.82 9.77
C ILE A 40 -6.49 7.11 10.25
N ALA A 41 -7.46 6.25 9.92
CA ALA A 41 -8.84 6.41 10.35
C ALA A 41 -8.97 6.41 11.89
N ALA A 42 -8.31 5.46 12.56
CA ALA A 42 -8.27 5.39 14.03
C ALA A 42 -7.67 6.66 14.64
N GLY A 43 -6.59 7.19 14.05
CA GLY A 43 -5.99 8.46 14.48
C GLY A 43 -6.96 9.65 14.36
N ILE A 44 -7.71 9.74 13.26
CA ILE A 44 -8.74 10.78 13.06
C ILE A 44 -9.85 10.62 14.10
N THR A 45 -10.38 9.40 14.30
CA THR A 45 -11.43 9.13 15.29
C THR A 45 -10.96 9.45 16.71
N LEU A 46 -9.72 9.12 17.07
CA LEU A 46 -9.15 9.49 18.37
C LEU A 46 -9.07 11.01 18.53
N GLN A 47 -8.59 11.72 17.50
CA GLN A 47 -8.49 13.17 17.52
C GLN A 47 -9.87 13.84 17.65
N GLU A 48 -10.90 13.34 16.97
CA GLU A 48 -12.28 13.84 17.09
C GLU A 48 -12.87 13.55 18.48
N LEU A 49 -12.59 12.40 19.07
CA LEU A 49 -13.06 12.05 20.42
C LEU A 49 -12.41 12.95 21.49
N GLU A 50 -11.10 13.19 21.41
CA GLU A 50 -10.38 14.10 22.30
C GLU A 50 -10.87 15.56 22.17
N LYS A 51 -11.17 16.00 20.94
CA LYS A 51 -11.64 17.37 20.65
C LYS A 51 -13.11 17.58 21.04
N THR A 52 -13.98 16.56 20.94
CA THR A 52 -15.38 16.64 21.42
C THR A 52 -15.46 16.93 22.91
N ASN A 53 -14.45 16.54 23.69
CA ASN A 53 -14.33 16.85 25.11
C ASN A 53 -13.87 18.31 25.39
N ASN A 54 -13.39 19.05 24.37
CA ASN A 54 -12.82 20.39 24.48
C ASN A 54 -13.45 21.35 23.44
N GLN A 55 -14.73 21.68 23.61
CA GLN A 55 -15.49 22.56 22.71
C GLN A 55 -15.08 24.04 22.84
N ASN A 56 -14.04 24.47 22.11
CA ASN A 56 -13.70 25.88 21.92
C ASN A 56 -13.75 26.24 20.42
N PRO A 57 -14.57 27.21 19.96
CA PRO A 57 -14.78 27.53 18.54
C PRO A 57 -13.51 27.91 17.75
N GLN A 58 -12.42 28.28 18.41
CA GLN A 58 -11.14 28.56 17.76
C GLN A 58 -10.49 27.31 17.10
N ASN A 59 -10.82 26.10 17.58
CA ASN A 59 -10.25 24.85 17.08
C ASN A 59 -10.77 24.40 15.70
N GLN A 60 -11.91 24.93 15.22
CA GLN A 60 -12.47 24.55 13.91
C GLN A 60 -11.65 25.06 12.72
N SER A 61 -11.02 26.24 12.84
CA SER A 61 -10.13 26.79 11.79
C SER A 61 -8.90 25.91 11.58
N ASP A 62 -8.33 25.41 12.66
CA ASP A 62 -7.10 24.62 12.63
C ASP A 62 -7.38 23.19 12.17
N GLN A 63 -8.57 22.65 12.46
CA GLN A 63 -9.04 21.36 11.95
C GLN A 63 -9.10 21.32 10.41
N SER A 64 -9.60 22.37 9.76
CA SER A 64 -9.65 22.43 8.29
C SER A 64 -8.25 22.36 7.67
N LYS A 65 -7.26 23.00 8.30
CA LYS A 65 -5.86 22.97 7.84
C LYS A 65 -5.22 21.60 8.07
N GLU A 66 -5.55 20.95 9.19
CA GLU A 66 -5.05 19.61 9.51
C GLU A 66 -5.58 18.56 8.52
N ILE A 67 -6.87 18.63 8.20
CA ILE A 67 -7.50 17.77 7.18
C ILE A 67 -6.90 18.02 5.80
N GLU A 68 -6.69 19.28 5.41
CA GLU A 68 -6.04 19.61 4.13
C GLU A 68 -4.60 19.08 4.06
N SER A 69 -3.86 19.14 5.16
CA SER A 69 -2.50 18.58 5.27
C SER A 69 -2.50 17.06 5.12
N MET A 70 -3.44 16.37 5.77
CA MET A 70 -3.59 14.92 5.64
C MET A 70 -3.97 14.51 4.22
N GLN A 71 -4.88 15.25 3.57
CA GLN A 71 -5.24 15.01 2.17
C GLN A 71 -4.02 15.10 1.24
N LYS A 72 -3.16 16.11 1.43
CA LYS A 72 -1.91 16.25 0.66
C LYS A 72 -0.95 15.08 0.90
N GLN A 73 -0.83 14.60 2.14
CA GLN A 73 0.03 13.46 2.47
C GLN A 73 -0.47 12.16 1.83
N ILE A 74 -1.78 11.92 1.86
CA ILE A 74 -2.43 10.78 1.17
C ILE A 74 -2.15 10.87 -0.34
N GLU A 75 -2.33 12.05 -0.93
CA GLU A 75 -2.10 12.25 -2.36
C GLU A 75 -0.63 11.99 -2.76
N GLN A 76 0.33 12.41 -1.93
CA GLN A 76 1.75 12.11 -2.13
C GLN A 76 2.07 10.62 -2.03
N LEU A 77 1.45 9.90 -1.09
CA LEU A 77 1.60 8.46 -0.94
C LEU A 77 1.05 7.72 -2.16
N THR A 78 -0.17 8.07 -2.61
CA THR A 78 -0.78 7.51 -3.83
C THR A 78 0.15 7.71 -5.04
N ARG A 79 0.67 8.92 -5.25
CA ARG A 79 1.62 9.19 -6.35
C ARG A 79 2.94 8.42 -6.24
N LYS A 80 3.37 8.02 -5.04
CA LYS A 80 4.56 7.17 -4.87
C LYS A 80 4.24 5.72 -5.22
N ILE A 81 3.07 5.22 -4.80
CA ILE A 81 2.58 3.87 -5.13
C ILE A 81 2.42 3.71 -6.65
N ASP A 82 1.73 4.64 -7.33
CA ASP A 82 1.59 4.63 -8.79
C ASP A 82 2.94 4.59 -9.51
N ARG A 83 3.92 5.34 -9.00
CA ARG A 83 5.28 5.36 -9.56
C ARG A 83 6.05 4.07 -9.29
N MET A 84 5.77 3.35 -8.21
CA MET A 84 6.37 2.03 -7.97
C MET A 84 5.71 0.99 -8.86
N GLU A 85 4.40 1.01 -9.02
CA GLU A 85 3.66 0.11 -9.92
C GLU A 85 4.17 0.24 -11.36
N ARG A 86 4.32 1.47 -11.86
CA ARG A 86 4.82 1.74 -13.22
C ARG A 86 6.29 1.37 -13.44
N ARG A 87 7.10 1.30 -12.38
CA ARG A 87 8.53 0.92 -12.46
C ARG A 87 8.75 -0.59 -12.39
N ASN A 88 7.75 -1.35 -11.93
CA ASN A 88 7.77 -2.81 -11.88
C ASN A 88 7.03 -3.46 -13.07
N LYS A 89 6.61 -2.67 -14.06
CA LYS A 89 6.13 -3.08 -15.38
C LYS A 89 7.26 -2.94 -16.40
#